data_AF-A0A1N6DGB1-F1
#
_entry.id   AF-A0A1N6DGB1-F1
#
_cell.length_a   1.000
_cell.length_b   1.000
_cell.length_c   1.000
_cell.angle_alpha   90.00
_cell.angle_beta   90.00
_cell.angle_gamma   90.00
#
_symmetry.space_group_name_H-M   'P 1'
#
loop_
_entity.id
_entity.type
_entity.pdbx_description
1 polymer ?
#
loop_
_entity_poly.entity_id
_entity_poly.type
_entity_poly.pdbx_seq_one_letter_code
_entity_poly.pdbx_strand_id
1 'polypeptide(L)'
;MQTDDTTLSNLHPLFTRLSGQVIWLLMEENEASPEDLNAFMDNVMAWRSNHLQTMRNLIEDKKLYMQITVDRIEDIPEDQEACTTCESLCGKIIPASHPDLIAMLPPYSLGCRCRGEIITESELPESPDFLTPEDCPKHSFMCSSGWFLNYPWAKTLNKD
;
A
#
# COMPACT_ATOMS: atom_id res chain seq x y z
N MET A 1 -11.21 10.05 -20.85
CA MET A 1 -11.12 8.58 -20.95
C MET A 1 -10.83 8.10 -19.55
N GLN A 2 -11.83 7.56 -18.85
CA GLN A 2 -11.67 7.11 -17.46
C GLN A 2 -10.71 5.91 -17.49
N THR A 3 -9.59 5.99 -16.76
CA THR A 3 -8.61 4.90 -16.74
C THR A 3 -9.20 3.72 -15.98
N ASP A 4 -9.37 2.57 -16.65
CA ASP A 4 -9.89 1.35 -16.03
C ASP A 4 -8.88 0.74 -15.03
N ASP A 5 -9.38 -0.08 -14.10
CA ASP A 5 -8.58 -0.68 -13.02
C ASP A 5 -7.43 -1.54 -13.54
N THR A 6 -7.60 -2.17 -14.70
CA THR A 6 -6.58 -3.01 -15.34
C THR A 6 -5.41 -2.17 -15.80
N THR A 7 -5.69 -1.06 -16.49
CA THR A 7 -4.67 -0.11 -16.94
C THR A 7 -3.93 0.49 -15.75
N LEU A 8 -4.66 0.92 -14.72
CA LEU A 8 -4.07 1.44 -13.49
C LEU A 8 -3.18 0.40 -12.79
N SER A 9 -3.66 -0.83 -12.66
CA SER A 9 -2.88 -1.92 -12.05
C SER A 9 -1.58 -2.20 -12.81
N ASN A 10 -1.59 -2.09 -14.14
CA ASN A 10 -0.41 -2.30 -14.97
C ASN A 10 0.61 -1.16 -14.88
N LEU A 11 0.20 0.03 -14.42
CA LEU A 11 1.11 1.15 -14.17
C LEU A 11 1.85 0.99 -12.83
N HIS A 12 1.17 0.46 -11.80
CA HIS A 12 1.75 0.38 -10.47
C HIS A 12 2.81 -0.74 -10.35
N PRO A 13 4.06 -0.47 -9.90
CA PRO A 13 5.16 -1.43 -9.96
C PRO A 13 4.95 -2.73 -9.17
N LEU A 14 4.15 -2.69 -8.09
CA LEU A 14 3.78 -3.89 -7.35
C LEU A 14 2.65 -4.66 -8.06
N PHE A 15 1.58 -3.98 -8.48
CA PHE A 15 0.35 -4.65 -8.90
C PHE A 15 0.48 -5.31 -10.27
N THR A 16 1.35 -4.80 -11.14
CA THR A 16 1.69 -5.47 -12.39
C THR A 16 2.31 -6.85 -12.17
N ARG A 17 2.92 -7.10 -11.01
CA ARG A 17 3.57 -8.37 -10.64
C ARG A 17 2.71 -9.26 -9.73
N LEU A 18 1.69 -8.68 -9.10
CA LEU A 18 0.95 -9.31 -8.01
C LEU A 18 -0.39 -9.84 -8.52
N SER A 19 -0.41 -11.10 -8.99
CA SER A 19 -1.63 -11.79 -9.37
C SER A 19 -2.24 -12.53 -8.18
N GLY A 20 -3.56 -12.77 -8.21
CA GLY A 20 -4.24 -13.56 -7.17
C GLY A 20 -3.64 -14.95 -7.00
N GLN A 21 -3.23 -15.60 -8.09
CA GLN A 21 -2.56 -16.91 -8.05
C GLN A 21 -1.19 -16.85 -7.36
N VAL A 22 -0.42 -15.78 -7.60
CA VAL A 22 0.90 -15.59 -6.99
C VAL A 22 0.77 -15.36 -5.47
N ILE A 23 -0.22 -14.56 -5.04
CA ILE A 23 -0.50 -14.35 -3.61
C ILE A 23 -0.95 -15.67 -2.96
N TRP A 24 -1.84 -16.40 -3.63
CA TRP A 24 -2.37 -17.66 -3.13
C TRP A 24 -1.27 -18.70 -2.89
N LEU A 25 -0.42 -18.92 -3.89
CA LEU A 25 0.72 -19.84 -3.79
C LEU A 25 1.69 -19.42 -2.69
N LEU A 26 1.97 -18.12 -2.57
CA LEU A 26 2.84 -17.61 -1.50
C LEU A 26 2.32 -17.98 -0.12
N MET A 27 1.02 -17.78 0.13
CA MET A 27 0.43 -18.07 1.44
C MET A 27 0.32 -19.58 1.70
N GLU A 28 -0.02 -20.35 0.67
CA GLU A 28 -0.06 -21.82 0.73
C GLU A 28 1.32 -22.41 1.06
N GLU A 29 2.40 -21.89 0.43
CA GLU A 29 3.78 -22.28 0.72
C GLU A 29 4.23 -21.94 2.15
N ASN A 30 3.57 -20.98 2.80
CA ASN A 30 3.81 -20.59 4.19
C ASN A 30 2.79 -21.21 5.16
N GLU A 31 2.14 -22.31 4.76
CA GLU A 31 1.22 -23.09 5.61
C GLU A 31 0.04 -22.29 6.17
N ALA A 32 -0.38 -21.22 5.47
CA ALA A 32 -1.54 -20.45 5.88
C ALA A 32 -2.80 -21.32 5.90
N SER A 33 -3.61 -21.17 6.97
CA SER A 33 -4.90 -21.86 7.03
C SER A 33 -5.82 -21.39 5.89
N PRO A 34 -6.74 -22.23 5.38
CA PRO A 34 -7.69 -21.78 4.35
C PRO A 34 -8.51 -20.56 4.77
N GLU A 35 -8.80 -20.44 6.08
CA GLU A 35 -9.54 -19.31 6.65
C GLU A 35 -8.71 -18.02 6.61
N ASP A 36 -7.46 -18.06 7.06
CA ASP A 36 -6.55 -16.90 7.02
C ASP A 36 -6.22 -16.51 5.58
N LEU A 37 -6.08 -17.48 4.69
CA LEU A 37 -5.81 -17.25 3.29
C LEU A 37 -6.98 -16.53 2.60
N ASN A 38 -8.22 -16.96 2.81
CA ASN A 38 -9.40 -16.26 2.30
C ASN A 38 -9.49 -14.84 2.87
N ALA A 39 -9.34 -14.70 4.20
CA ALA A 39 -9.38 -13.40 4.87
C ALA A 39 -8.29 -12.43 4.36
N PHE A 40 -7.09 -12.93 4.13
CA PHE A 40 -5.99 -12.17 3.56
C PHE A 40 -6.27 -11.74 2.12
N MET A 41 -6.79 -12.64 1.30
CA MET A 41 -7.14 -12.34 -0.09
C MET A 41 -8.20 -11.25 -0.17
N ASP A 42 -9.24 -11.31 0.66
CA ASP A 42 -10.28 -10.28 0.75
C ASP A 42 -9.67 -8.93 1.15
N ASN A 43 -8.79 -8.92 2.15
CA ASN A 43 -8.10 -7.71 2.59
C ASN A 43 -7.25 -7.10 1.45
N VAL A 44 -6.45 -7.92 0.76
CA VAL A 44 -5.60 -7.47 -0.34
C VAL A 44 -6.43 -6.92 -1.51
N MET A 45 -7.56 -7.55 -1.83
CA MET A 45 -8.43 -7.07 -2.91
C MET A 45 -9.11 -5.74 -2.55
N ALA A 46 -9.61 -5.60 -1.32
CA ALA A 46 -10.19 -4.35 -0.83
C ALA A 46 -9.15 -3.22 -0.82
N TRP A 47 -7.95 -3.51 -0.29
CA TRP A 47 -6.81 -2.60 -0.28
C TRP A 47 -6.39 -2.16 -1.69
N ARG A 48 -6.25 -3.12 -2.61
CA ARG A 48 -5.90 -2.83 -4.02
C ARG A 48 -6.97 -1.93 -4.64
N SER A 49 -8.24 -2.25 -4.48
CA SER A 49 -9.34 -1.46 -5.04
C SER A 49 -9.31 -0.01 -4.55
N ASN A 50 -9.16 0.19 -3.23
CA ASN A 50 -9.01 1.51 -2.63
C ASN A 50 -7.81 2.26 -3.22
N HIS A 51 -6.64 1.61 -3.29
CA HIS A 51 -5.45 2.24 -3.86
C HIS A 51 -5.62 2.65 -5.32
N LEU A 52 -6.23 1.80 -6.16
CA LEU A 52 -6.47 2.14 -7.56
C LEU A 52 -7.40 3.36 -7.69
N GLN A 53 -8.39 3.50 -6.81
CA GLN A 53 -9.23 4.70 -6.77
C GLN A 53 -8.44 5.94 -6.39
N THR A 54 -7.56 5.86 -5.39
CA THR A 54 -6.66 6.95 -5.02
C THR A 54 -5.75 7.35 -6.18
N MET A 55 -5.13 6.37 -6.85
CA MET A 55 -4.26 6.60 -7.99
C MET A 55 -5.02 7.23 -9.17
N ARG A 56 -6.25 6.81 -9.44
CA ARG A 56 -7.12 7.44 -10.45
C ARG A 56 -7.31 8.92 -10.19
N ASN A 57 -7.69 9.29 -8.97
CA ASN A 57 -7.92 10.68 -8.59
C ASN A 57 -6.65 11.53 -8.78
N LEU A 58 -5.47 11.02 -8.38
CA LEU A 58 -4.19 11.71 -8.54
C LEU A 58 -3.72 11.82 -10.00
N ILE A 59 -4.09 10.86 -10.85
CA ILE A 59 -3.80 10.95 -12.29
C ILE A 59 -4.69 12.00 -12.96
N GLU A 60 -5.97 12.04 -12.59
CA GLU A 60 -6.98 12.92 -13.18
C GLU A 60 -6.85 14.38 -12.72
N ASP A 61 -6.43 14.64 -11.48
CA ASP A 61 -6.22 15.99 -10.95
C ASP A 61 -4.79 16.21 -10.45
N LYS A 62 -4.05 17.03 -11.20
CA LYS A 62 -2.64 17.38 -10.94
C LYS A 62 -2.44 18.42 -9.83
N LYS A 63 -3.52 18.98 -9.28
CA LYS A 63 -3.46 19.90 -8.14
C LYS A 63 -3.53 19.18 -6.79
N LEU A 64 -3.84 17.89 -6.79
CA LEU A 64 -3.89 17.08 -5.59
C LEU A 64 -2.48 16.73 -5.11
N TYR A 65 -2.42 16.32 -3.85
CA TYR A 65 -1.25 15.74 -3.22
C TYR A 65 -1.65 14.44 -2.56
N MET A 66 -0.67 13.57 -2.34
CA MET A 66 -0.85 12.37 -1.54
C MET A 66 0.08 12.45 -0.34
N GLN A 67 -0.46 12.37 0.86
CA GLN A 67 0.32 12.12 2.07
C GLN A 67 0.42 10.61 2.31
N ILE A 68 1.62 10.15 2.66
CA ILE A 68 1.83 8.78 3.08
C ILE A 68 1.41 8.65 4.54
N THR A 69 0.44 7.77 4.81
CA THR A 69 0.06 7.37 6.16
C THR A 69 0.49 5.93 6.44
N VAL A 70 0.49 5.51 7.70
CA VAL A 70 0.89 4.16 8.10
C VAL A 70 -0.24 3.53 8.91
N ASP A 71 -0.72 2.37 8.47
CA ASP A 71 -1.72 1.58 9.20
C ASP A 71 -1.09 0.96 10.45
N ARG A 72 -1.38 1.56 11.61
CA ARG A 72 -1.01 1.04 12.93
C ARG A 72 -2.15 0.22 13.49
N ILE A 73 -1.90 -1.06 13.73
CA ILE A 73 -2.87 -1.97 14.34
C ILE A 73 -2.49 -2.10 15.82
N GLU A 74 -3.45 -1.90 16.71
CA GLU A 74 -3.24 -2.06 18.15
C GLU A 74 -3.15 -3.55 18.52
N ASP A 75 -2.46 -3.86 19.62
CA ASP A 75 -2.35 -5.20 20.19
C ASP A 75 -1.76 -6.28 19.25
N ILE A 76 -0.76 -5.90 18.43
CA ILE A 76 0.04 -6.84 17.63
C ILE A 76 1.45 -6.97 18.18
N PRO A 77 2.14 -8.10 17.93
CA PRO A 77 3.56 -8.23 18.21
C PRO A 77 4.42 -7.17 17.49
N GLU A 78 5.51 -6.72 18.14
CA GLU A 78 6.44 -5.71 17.59
C GLU A 78 7.01 -6.11 16.21
N ASP A 79 7.24 -7.40 15.98
CA ASP A 79 7.73 -7.94 14.69
C ASP A 79 6.67 -7.88 13.57
N GLN A 80 5.43 -7.51 13.90
CA GLN A 80 4.32 -7.33 12.97
C GLN A 80 3.93 -5.86 12.76
N GLU A 81 4.56 -4.94 13.46
CA GLU A 81 4.38 -3.50 13.30
C GLU A 81 4.90 -3.00 11.94
N ALA A 82 4.73 -1.70 11.69
CA ALA A 82 5.29 -1.05 10.52
C ALA A 82 6.82 -1.14 10.55
N CYS A 83 7.39 -1.61 9.43
CA CYS A 83 8.84 -1.64 9.31
C CYS A 83 9.41 -0.22 9.35
N THR A 84 10.71 -0.10 9.66
CA THR A 84 11.39 1.19 9.76
C THR A 84 11.24 2.06 8.50
N THR A 85 11.16 1.42 7.32
CA THR A 85 10.90 2.13 6.06
C THR A 85 9.50 2.74 6.04
N CYS A 86 8.48 2.01 6.48
CA CYS A 86 7.11 2.55 6.56
C CYS A 86 7.06 3.75 7.49
N GLU A 87 7.67 3.65 8.68
CA GLU A 87 7.71 4.73 9.66
C GLU A 87 8.50 5.95 9.14
N SER A 88 9.62 5.76 8.43
CA SER A 88 10.37 6.88 7.84
C SER A 88 9.62 7.64 6.74
N LEU A 89 8.61 7.00 6.14
CA LEU A 89 7.80 7.60 5.07
C LEU A 89 6.51 8.22 5.60
N CYS A 90 6.12 7.93 6.84
CA CYS A 90 4.91 8.49 7.44
C CYS A 90 4.96 10.02 7.41
N GLY A 91 3.92 10.64 6.87
CA GLY A 91 3.79 12.08 6.73
C GLY A 91 4.44 12.68 5.49
N LYS A 92 5.26 11.92 4.73
CA LYS A 92 5.85 12.39 3.48
C LYS A 92 4.78 12.68 2.43
N ILE A 93 5.01 13.67 1.58
CA ILE A 93 4.03 14.15 0.60
C ILE A 93 4.53 13.93 -0.83
N ILE A 94 3.64 13.50 -1.72
CA ILE A 94 3.88 13.32 -3.15
C ILE A 94 2.92 14.21 -3.94
N PRO A 95 3.40 15.19 -4.72
CA PRO A 95 2.55 15.97 -5.61
C PRO A 95 2.00 15.11 -6.76
N ALA A 96 0.71 15.23 -7.06
CA ALA A 96 0.10 14.54 -8.21
C ALA A 96 0.69 14.97 -9.57
N SER A 97 1.28 16.17 -9.61
CA SER A 97 2.01 16.73 -10.75
C SER A 97 3.41 16.16 -10.95
N HIS A 98 3.93 15.36 -10.00
CA HIS A 98 5.28 14.80 -10.10
C HIS A 98 5.39 13.83 -11.30
N PRO A 99 6.46 13.91 -12.12
CA PRO A 99 6.63 13.05 -13.30
C PRO A 99 6.69 11.57 -12.94
N ASP A 100 7.34 11.22 -11.83
CA ASP A 100 7.48 9.85 -11.35
C ASP A 100 6.41 9.42 -10.34
N LEU A 101 5.26 10.12 -10.29
CA LEU A 101 4.18 9.90 -9.32
C LEU A 101 3.94 8.41 -9.04
N ILE A 102 3.66 7.63 -10.10
CA ILE A 102 3.28 6.22 -10.00
C ILE A 102 4.38 5.36 -9.36
N ALA A 103 5.64 5.65 -9.65
CA ALA A 103 6.78 4.93 -9.09
C ALA A 103 7.05 5.31 -7.63
N MET A 104 6.47 6.41 -7.14
CA MET A 104 6.63 6.88 -5.77
C MET A 104 5.47 6.47 -4.86
N LEU A 105 4.33 6.08 -5.43
CA LEU A 105 3.16 5.70 -4.65
C LEU A 105 3.41 4.42 -3.83
N PRO A 106 2.99 4.39 -2.54
CA PRO A 106 2.79 3.14 -1.82
C PRO A 106 1.62 2.40 -2.47
N PRO A 107 1.51 1.08 -2.35
CA PRO A 107 2.34 0.21 -1.51
C PRO A 107 3.63 -0.26 -2.17
N TYR A 108 4.72 -0.29 -1.39
CA TYR A 108 6.03 -0.74 -1.89
C TYR A 108 6.20 -2.27 -1.89
N SER A 109 5.35 -3.02 -1.20
CA SER A 109 5.41 -4.48 -1.17
C SER A 109 4.12 -5.10 -0.63
N LEU A 110 3.95 -6.42 -0.80
CA LEU A 110 2.92 -7.16 -0.09
C LEU A 110 3.22 -7.15 1.42
N GLY A 111 2.24 -6.77 2.24
CA GLY A 111 2.42 -6.51 3.67
C GLY A 111 2.93 -5.10 4.00
N CYS A 112 3.06 -4.20 3.01
CA CYS A 112 3.37 -2.79 3.31
C CYS A 112 2.23 -2.15 4.12
N ARG A 113 2.57 -1.42 5.19
CA ARG A 113 1.61 -0.66 6.01
C ARG A 113 1.42 0.78 5.54
N CYS A 114 2.24 1.27 4.60
CA CYS A 114 2.00 2.58 4.00
C CYS A 114 0.70 2.61 3.20
N ARG A 115 -0.05 3.70 3.34
CA ARG A 115 -1.24 4.07 2.57
C ARG A 115 -1.08 5.45 1.98
N GLY A 116 -1.89 5.75 0.97
CA GLY A 116 -1.97 7.08 0.40
C GLY A 116 -3.28 7.75 0.82
N GLU A 117 -3.17 8.90 1.47
CA GLU A 117 -4.29 9.79 1.75
C GLU A 117 -4.22 10.99 0.81
N ILE A 118 -5.32 11.29 0.12
CA ILE A 118 -5.39 12.44 -0.78
C ILE A 118 -5.62 13.68 0.07
N ILE A 119 -4.78 14.69 -0.15
CA ILE A 119 -4.92 16.01 0.47
C ILE A 119 -4.88 17.10 -0.61
N THR A 120 -5.46 18.24 -0.28
CA THR A 120 -5.46 19.46 -1.10
C THR A 120 -4.33 20.40 -0.70
N GLU A 121 -4.08 21.42 -1.52
CA GLU A 121 -3.08 22.46 -1.22
C GLU A 121 -3.34 23.16 0.12
N SER A 122 -4.62 23.36 0.50
CA SER A 122 -4.99 23.96 1.79
C SER A 122 -4.72 23.09 3.01
N GLU A 123 -4.53 21.78 2.81
CA GLU A 123 -4.26 20.82 3.87
C GLU A 123 -2.75 20.53 4.02
N LEU A 124 -1.92 21.12 3.16
CA LEU A 124 -0.47 21.00 3.28
C LEU A 124 0.02 21.64 4.59
N PRO A 125 0.96 21.01 5.30
CA PRO A 125 1.60 21.63 6.45
C PRO A 125 2.43 22.84 6.01
N GLU A 126 2.73 23.75 6.94
CA GLU A 126 3.53 24.97 6.65
C GLU A 126 4.91 24.67 6.04
N SER A 127 5.49 23.51 6.36
CA SER A 127 6.74 23.01 5.79
C SER A 127 6.55 21.56 5.32
N PRO A 128 6.02 21.35 4.10
CA PRO A 128 5.81 20.02 3.55
C PRO A 128 7.12 19.27 3.37
N ASP A 129 7.18 18.05 3.88
CA ASP A 129 8.27 17.13 3.66
C ASP A 129 7.97 16.28 2.43
N PHE A 130 8.43 16.74 1.26
CA PHE A 130 8.18 16.05 0.00
C PHE A 130 9.06 14.81 -0.13
N LEU A 131 8.44 13.69 -0.52
CA LEU A 131 9.20 12.49 -0.88
C LEU A 131 9.99 12.77 -2.17
N THR A 132 11.26 12.40 -2.18
CA THR A 132 12.09 12.44 -3.39
C THR A 132 12.13 11.04 -4.04
N PRO A 133 12.38 10.94 -5.35
CA PRO A 133 12.59 9.65 -6.01
C PRO A 133 13.76 8.84 -5.41
N GLU A 134 14.79 9.50 -4.89
CA GLU A 134 15.96 8.85 -4.28
C GLU A 134 15.63 8.21 -2.92
N ASP A 135 14.74 8.85 -2.15
CA ASP A 135 14.27 8.36 -0.85
C ASP A 135 13.15 7.32 -0.97
N CYS A 136 12.62 7.12 -2.19
CA CYS A 136 11.56 6.18 -2.44
C CYS A 136 12.05 4.72 -2.31
N PRO A 137 11.37 3.87 -1.52
CA PRO A 137 11.71 2.45 -1.49
C PRO A 137 11.51 1.81 -2.85
N LYS A 138 12.37 0.83 -3.16
CA LYS A 138 12.15 -0.02 -4.32
C LYS A 138 10.97 -0.94 -4.06
N HIS A 139 10.06 -1.06 -5.02
CA HIS A 139 8.98 -2.03 -4.93
C HIS A 139 9.52 -3.46 -4.97
N SER A 140 9.28 -4.20 -3.88
CA SER A 140 9.59 -5.63 -3.76
C SER A 140 8.30 -6.44 -3.76
N PHE A 141 8.43 -7.75 -3.99
CA PHE A 141 7.26 -8.64 -3.95
C PHE A 141 6.66 -8.71 -2.54
N MET A 142 7.50 -8.79 -1.51
CA MET A 142 7.09 -8.91 -0.11
C MET A 142 7.85 -7.93 0.79
N CYS A 143 7.21 -7.56 1.89
CA CYS A 143 7.83 -6.81 2.97
C CYS A 143 8.95 -7.65 3.60
N SER A 144 10.07 -7.03 3.93
CA SER A 144 11.24 -7.71 4.50
C SER A 144 10.99 -8.32 5.88
N SER A 145 10.03 -7.80 6.65
CA SER A 145 9.64 -8.42 7.92
C SER A 145 8.76 -9.66 7.74
N GLY A 146 8.12 -9.84 6.56
CA GLY A 146 7.26 -10.99 6.29
C GLY A 146 6.06 -11.14 7.22
N TRP A 147 5.74 -10.12 8.03
CA TRP A 147 4.79 -10.23 9.15
C TRP A 147 3.41 -10.76 8.75
N PHE A 148 2.95 -10.38 7.56
CA PHE A 148 1.64 -10.72 7.04
C PHE A 148 1.45 -12.23 6.84
N LEU A 149 2.52 -13.00 6.73
CA LEU A 149 2.45 -14.46 6.60
C LEU A 149 1.99 -15.14 7.90
N ASN A 150 2.39 -14.58 9.05
CA ASN A 150 2.08 -15.13 10.37
C ASN A 150 0.94 -14.36 11.08
N TYR A 151 0.33 -13.40 10.37
CA TYR A 151 -0.74 -12.59 10.93
C TYR A 151 -2.06 -13.36 10.91
N PRO A 152 -2.82 -13.37 12.02
CA PRO A 152 -4.05 -14.16 12.13
C PRO A 152 -5.25 -13.44 11.48
N TRP A 153 -5.22 -13.31 10.15
CA TRP A 153 -6.19 -12.58 9.32
C TRP A 153 -7.65 -12.91 9.66
N ALA A 154 -7.98 -14.19 9.81
CA ALA A 154 -9.35 -14.62 10.08
C ALA A 154 -9.83 -14.24 11.49
N LYS A 155 -8.92 -14.19 12.47
CA LYS A 155 -9.28 -13.82 13.86
C LYS A 155 -9.50 -12.31 13.99
N THR A 156 -8.84 -11.51 13.17
CA THR A 156 -8.92 -10.05 13.23
C THR A 156 -10.16 -9.47 12.57
N LEU A 157 -10.75 -10.17 11.60
CA LEU A 157 -12.03 -9.78 10.97
C LEU A 157 -13.26 -10.07 11.87
N ASN A 158 -13.09 -10.85 12.93
CA ASN A 158 -14.18 -11.22 13.86
C ASN A 158 -14.22 -10.35 15.13
N LYS A 159 -13.47 -9.24 15.16
CA LYS A 159 -13.51 -8.23 16.23
C LYS A 159 -14.34 -7.03 15.75
N ASP A 160 -15.62 -7.25 15.47
CA ASP A 160 -16.64 -6.20 15.33
C ASP A 160 -17.67 -6.34 16.46
#